data_AF-A0AAJ5WRM4-F1
#
_entry.id   AF-A0AAJ5WRM4-F1
#
_cell.length_a   1.000
_cell.length_b   1.000
_cell.length_c   1.000
_cell.angle_alpha   90.00
_cell.angle_beta   90.00
_cell.angle_gamma   90.00
#
_symmetry.space_group_name_H-M   'P 1'
#
loop_
_entity.id
_entity.type
_entity.pdbx_description
1 polymer ?
#
loop_
_entity_poly.entity_id
_entity_poly.type
_entity_poly.pdbx_seq_one_letter_code
_entity_poly.pdbx_strand_id
1 'polypeptide(L)'
;MKARKNNKAVTETFELMVDGKPVAVKATLYETHTTEARYRVSVNNSPVYIFGWDAHRNRLSVIDSGSAVNNMTERMEEAIGQQLYHKMAA
;
A
#
# COMPACT_ATOMS: atom_id res chain seq x y z
N MET A 1 -19.84 -23.16 18.38
CA MET A 1 -19.98 -22.16 17.29
C MET A 1 -18.72 -21.32 17.23
N LYS A 2 -17.89 -21.42 16.18
CA LYS A 2 -16.73 -20.53 16.00
C LYS A 2 -17.16 -19.38 15.08
N ALA A 3 -17.22 -18.16 15.63
CA ALA A 3 -17.51 -16.97 14.86
C ALA A 3 -16.49 -16.83 13.73
N ARG A 4 -16.97 -16.84 12.49
CA ARG A 4 -16.16 -16.48 11.32
C ARG A 4 -15.82 -15.00 11.49
N LYS A 5 -14.55 -14.68 11.79
CA LYS A 5 -14.06 -13.30 11.70
C LYS A 5 -14.35 -12.86 10.26
N ASN A 6 -15.25 -11.91 10.09
CA ASN A 6 -15.41 -11.21 8.82
C ASN A 6 -14.09 -10.45 8.62
N ASN A 7 -13.12 -11.04 7.91
CA ASN A 7 -11.97 -10.31 7.40
C ASN A 7 -12.48 -9.36 6.31
N LYS A 8 -13.11 -8.26 6.72
CA LYS A 8 -13.39 -7.15 5.82
C LYS A 8 -12.03 -6.60 5.43
N ALA A 9 -11.71 -6.65 4.15
CA ALA A 9 -10.53 -5.99 3.61
C ALA A 9 -10.57 -4.51 4.03
N VAL A 10 -9.65 -4.11 4.91
CA VAL A 10 -9.54 -2.72 5.37
C VAL A 10 -8.97 -1.94 4.20
N THR A 11 -9.80 -1.05 3.65
CA THR A 11 -9.39 -0.15 2.58
C THR A 11 -9.36 1.26 3.12
N GLU A 12 -8.20 1.88 3.05
CA GLU A 12 -8.01 3.28 3.36
C GLU A 12 -7.79 4.06 2.07
N THR A 13 -8.35 5.26 2.03
CA THR A 13 -8.12 6.21 0.94
C THR A 13 -7.64 7.51 1.55
N PHE A 14 -6.56 8.05 1.03
CA PHE A 14 -5.95 9.29 1.53
C PHE A 14 -5.27 10.03 0.39
N GLU A 15 -5.11 11.33 0.57
CA GLU A 15 -4.37 12.18 -0.36
C GLU A 15 -2.97 12.42 0.18
N LEU A 16 -1.98 12.40 -0.71
CA LEU A 16 -0.58 12.74 -0.43
C LEU A 16 -0.14 13.86 -1.36
N MET A 17 0.75 14.73 -0.87
CA MET A 17 1.43 15.71 -1.71
C MET A 17 2.79 15.15 -2.12
N VAL A 18 2.96 14.84 -3.41
CA VAL A 18 4.23 14.33 -3.96
C VAL A 18 4.67 15.29 -5.06
N ASP A 19 5.87 15.85 -4.93
CA ASP A 19 6.42 16.84 -5.88
C ASP A 19 5.48 18.03 -6.17
N GLY A 20 4.78 18.48 -5.13
CA GLY A 20 3.83 19.60 -5.22
C GLY A 20 2.50 19.25 -5.92
N LYS A 21 2.28 17.99 -6.30
CA LYS A 21 1.04 17.50 -6.89
C LYS A 21 0.26 16.65 -5.89
N PRO A 22 -1.06 16.88 -5.70
CA PRO A 22 -1.88 15.99 -4.92
C PRO A 22 -2.04 14.66 -5.66
N VAL A 23 -1.86 13.55 -4.94
CA VAL A 23 -2.10 12.20 -5.43
C VAL A 23 -3.09 11.49 -4.51
N ALA A 24 -4.15 10.95 -5.09
CA ALA A 24 -5.13 10.16 -4.38
C ALA A 24 -4.63 8.72 -4.30
N VAL A 25 -4.48 8.20 -3.09
CA VAL A 25 -3.96 6.86 -2.82
C VAL A 25 -5.06 6.02 -2.20
N LYS A 26 -5.34 4.88 -2.81
CA LYS A 26 -6.25 3.87 -2.28
C LYS A 26 -5.45 2.63 -1.92
N ALA A 27 -5.38 2.32 -0.64
CA ALA A 27 -4.63 1.18 -0.12
C ALA A 27 -5.57 0.19 0.56
N THR A 28 -5.50 -1.07 0.14
CA THR A 28 -6.28 -2.16 0.72
C THR A 28 -5.34 -3.18 1.34
N LEU A 29 -5.49 -3.43 2.64
CA LEU A 29 -4.78 -4.53 3.30
C LEU A 29 -5.18 -5.85 2.64
N TYR A 30 -4.17 -6.58 2.23
CA TYR A 30 -4.25 -7.87 1.60
C TYR A 30 -3.49 -8.87 2.48
N GLU A 31 -4.24 -9.64 3.25
CA GLU A 31 -3.67 -10.74 4.04
C GLU A 31 -3.40 -11.92 3.10
N THR A 32 -2.13 -12.31 3.02
CA THR A 32 -1.73 -13.57 2.39
C THR A 32 -1.85 -14.73 3.37
N HIS A 33 -1.74 -15.97 2.89
CA HIS A 33 -1.62 -17.13 3.78
C HIS A 33 -0.33 -17.12 4.62
N THR A 34 0.62 -16.26 4.26
CA THR A 34 1.79 -15.91 5.06
C THR A 34 1.44 -14.76 6.00
N THR A 35 2.03 -14.71 7.19
CA THR A 35 1.81 -13.67 8.22
C THR A 35 2.33 -12.28 7.83
N GLU A 36 2.72 -12.08 6.57
CA GLU A 36 3.23 -10.81 6.07
C GLU A 36 2.07 -9.92 5.60
N ALA A 37 2.00 -8.71 6.14
CA ALA A 37 1.05 -7.71 5.66
C ALA A 37 1.47 -7.23 4.27
N ARG A 38 0.54 -7.32 3.30
CA ARG A 38 0.69 -6.73 1.98
C ARG A 38 -0.41 -5.73 1.73
N TYR A 39 -0.14 -4.73 0.91
CA TYR A 39 -1.10 -3.68 0.59
C TYR A 39 -1.25 -3.54 -0.90
N ARG A 40 -2.49 -3.64 -1.38
CA ARG A 40 -2.85 -3.31 -2.76
C ARG A 40 -3.07 -1.81 -2.83
N VAL A 41 -2.18 -1.11 -3.52
CA VAL A 41 -2.18 0.35 -3.60
C VAL A 41 -2.45 0.79 -5.03
N SER A 42 -3.47 1.61 -5.23
CA SER A 42 -3.73 2.32 -6.48
C SER A 42 -3.51 3.81 -6.27
N VAL A 43 -2.83 4.47 -7.20
CA VAL A 43 -2.53 5.90 -7.15
C VAL A 43 -3.23 6.59 -8.31
N ASN A 44 -4.10 7.57 -8.04
CA ASN A 44 -4.88 8.28 -9.07
C ASN A 44 -5.65 7.33 -10.03
N ASN A 45 -6.22 6.24 -9.49
CA ASN A 45 -6.85 5.16 -10.28
C ASN A 45 -5.90 4.44 -11.26
N SER A 46 -4.58 4.49 -11.04
CA SER A 46 -3.61 3.67 -11.74
C SER A 46 -3.85 2.17 -11.48
N PRO A 47 -3.20 1.29 -12.27
CA PRO A 47 -3.15 -0.11 -11.89
C PRO A 47 -2.51 -0.29 -10.51
N VAL A 48 -2.79 -1.45 -9.92
CA VAL A 48 -2.50 -1.75 -8.52
C VAL A 48 -1.04 -2.16 -8.36
N TYR A 49 -0.35 -1.49 -7.43
CA TYR A 49 0.95 -1.88 -6.90
C TYR A 49 0.76 -2.69 -5.62
N ILE A 50 1.65 -3.64 -5.37
CA ILE A 50 1.69 -4.39 -4.12
C ILE A 50 2.83 -3.84 -3.27
N PHE A 51 2.48 -3.25 -2.14
CA PHE A 51 3.41 -2.84 -1.12
C PHE A 51 3.58 -3.96 -0.09
N GLY A 52 4.81 -4.19 0.34
CA GLY A 52 5.15 -5.14 1.39
C GLY A 52 6.29 -4.60 2.25
N TRP A 53 6.51 -5.24 3.40
CA TRP A 53 7.64 -4.88 4.26
C TRP A 53 8.96 -5.29 3.61
N ASP A 54 9.83 -4.31 3.37
CA ASP A 54 11.17 -4.52 2.86
C ASP A 54 12.17 -4.38 4.01
N ALA A 55 12.73 -5.52 4.43
CA ALA A 55 13.68 -5.58 5.53
C ALA A 55 15.01 -4.88 5.23
N HIS A 56 15.40 -4.76 3.95
CA HIS A 56 16.64 -4.09 3.56
C HIS A 56 16.49 -2.57 3.63
N ARG A 57 15.32 -2.05 3.28
CA ARG A 57 15.00 -0.61 3.34
C ARG A 57 14.34 -0.18 4.65
N ASN A 58 14.00 -1.14 5.52
CA ASN A 58 13.29 -0.95 6.79
C ASN A 58 12.00 -0.10 6.64
N ARG A 59 11.25 -0.34 5.56
CA ARG A 59 10.03 0.41 5.23
C ARG A 59 9.08 -0.44 4.39
N LEU A 60 7.83 0.01 4.25
CA LEU A 60 6.94 -0.53 3.21
C LEU A 60 7.40 0.00 1.84
N SER A 61 7.64 -0.90 0.89
CA SER A 61 8.04 -0.58 -0.49
C SER A 61 7.26 -1.41 -1.50
N VAL A 62 7.32 -1.05 -2.78
CA VAL A 62 6.72 -1.84 -3.85
C VAL A 62 7.52 -3.14 -4.00
N ILE A 63 6.86 -4.27 -3.78
CA ILE A 63 7.44 -5.62 -3.95
C ILE A 63 6.97 -6.28 -5.25
N ASP A 64 5.86 -5.82 -5.81
CA ASP A 64 5.31 -6.27 -7.08
C ASP A 64 4.51 -5.12 -7.71
N SER A 65 4.78 -4.82 -8.97
CA SER A 65 4.02 -3.82 -9.73
C SER A 65 2.77 -4.40 -10.38
N GLY A 66 2.57 -5.72 -10.37
CA GLY A 66 1.46 -6.38 -11.04
C GLY A 66 1.38 -5.97 -12.52
N SER A 67 0.20 -5.48 -12.93
CA SER A 67 -0.05 -4.91 -14.26
C SER A 67 0.18 -3.40 -14.35
N ALA A 68 0.76 -2.77 -13.33
CA ALA A 68 1.07 -1.36 -13.34
C ALA A 68 2.20 -1.04 -14.31
N VAL A 69 1.87 -0.20 -15.30
CA VAL A 69 2.86 0.48 -16.13
C VAL A 69 3.70 1.36 -15.20
N ASN A 70 5.02 1.23 -15.31
CA ASN A 70 6.07 1.68 -14.38
C ASN A 70 6.14 3.21 -14.20
N ASN A 71 5.06 3.81 -13.70
CA ASN A 71 4.88 5.26 -13.54
C ASN A 71 5.11 5.72 -12.09
N MET A 72 5.40 4.80 -11.18
CA MET A 72 5.74 5.11 -9.79
C MET A 72 7.19 5.63 -9.73
N THR A 73 7.38 6.86 -9.29
CA THR A 73 8.72 7.39 -8.99
C THR A 73 9.17 6.91 -7.61
N GLU A 74 10.49 6.81 -7.37
CA GLU A 74 11.02 6.39 -6.07
C GLU A 74 10.52 7.27 -4.92
N ARG A 75 10.40 8.58 -5.15
CA ARG A 75 9.88 9.52 -4.16
C ARG A 75 8.40 9.30 -3.85
N MET A 76 7.61 8.93 -4.86
CA MET A 76 6.19 8.59 -4.67
C MET A 76 6.04 7.28 -3.90
N GLU A 77 6.82 6.25 -4.25
CA GLU A 77 6.88 4.99 -3.53
C GLU A 77 7.19 5.24 -2.04
N GLU A 78 8.24 6.01 -1.76
CA GLU A 78 8.67 6.28 -0.39
C GLU A 78 7.62 7.02 0.43
N ALA A 79 7.03 8.08 -0.13
CA ALA A 79 5.98 8.84 0.55
C ALA A 79 4.75 7.99 0.87
N ILE A 80 4.34 7.12 -0.06
CA ILE A 80 3.24 6.18 0.14
C ILE A 80 3.60 5.16 1.22
N GLY A 81 4.77 4.54 1.11
CA GLY A 81 5.24 3.53 2.06
C GLY A 81 5.31 4.04 3.49
N GLN A 82 5.83 5.25 3.68
CA GLN A 82 5.88 5.91 4.97
C GLN A 82 4.47 6.20 5.52
N GLN A 83 3.57 6.71 4.68
CA GLN A 83 2.20 7.03 5.10
C GLN A 83 1.41 5.77 5.48
N LEU A 84 1.58 4.68 4.74
CA LEU A 84 1.00 3.38 5.08
C LEU A 84 1.52 2.87 6.41
N TYR A 85 2.83 2.96 6.65
CA TYR A 85 3.40 2.54 7.92
C TYR A 85 2.80 3.31 9.10
N HIS A 86 2.72 4.64 9.00
CA HIS A 86 2.12 5.47 10.06
C HIS A 86 0.64 5.18 10.30
N LYS A 87 -0.15 4.93 9.25
CA LYS A 87 -1.59 4.68 9.39
C LYS A 87 -1.92 3.30 9.95
N MET A 88 -1.12 2.29 9.61
CA MET A 88 -1.37 0.91 10.02
C MET A 88 -0.69 0.57 11.37
N ALA A 89 0.29 1.36 11.80
CA ALA A 89 0.94 1.23 13.12
C ALA A 89 0.20 1.97 14.25
N ALA A 90 -0.86 2.70 13.93
CA ALA A 90 -1.73 3.43 14.87
C ALA A 90 -3.01 2.64 15.18
#